data_AF-A0A6V7VD86-F1
#
_entry.id   AF-A0A6V7VD86-F1
#
_cell.length_a   1.000
_cell.length_b   1.000
_cell.length_c   1.000
_cell.angle_alpha   90.00
_cell.angle_beta   90.00
_cell.angle_gamma   90.00
#
_symmetry.space_group_name_H-M   'P 1'
#
loop_
_entity.id
_entity.type
_entity.pdbx_description
1 polymer ?
#
loop_
_entity_poly.entity_id
_entity_poly.type
_entity_poly.pdbx_seq_one_letter_code
_entity_poly.pdbx_strand_id
1 'polypeptide(L)'
;MKMKNRKNSIIFRDTFNLMPMSLASLVPSFDLKVEDKPFFPHMANRPENYGKEIYPTKNDYLANGMMPEKRKMFEVWYEQHKNTPFFLDEALASYCTNDVEILMAALIAFRKEFFEVTKRNNGERAASTKEHGGIDVLREAMTIASACMRHFRTNHLKEQHLALVPERGYDKVDGNQSLLALRFFKWYSEKFGVTVQNVNSDGGEKRIGNYQLDGWVVEENYGIEVNGCVWHGCPKCFPCGNDLMPNGKLLDI
;
A
#
# COMPACT_ATOMS: atom_id res chain seq x y z
N MET A 1 36.26 -5.28 15.34
CA MET A 1 35.21 -4.46 14.67
C MET A 1 34.55 -5.33 13.60
N LYS A 2 33.38 -5.93 13.89
CA LYS A 2 32.68 -6.79 12.90
C LYS A 2 32.06 -5.91 11.82
N MET A 3 32.65 -5.88 10.63
CA MET A 3 31.98 -5.31 9.46
C MET A 3 30.75 -6.18 9.17
N LYS A 4 29.55 -5.64 9.42
CA LYS A 4 28.31 -6.25 8.95
C LYS A 4 28.38 -6.35 7.42
N ASN A 5 28.36 -7.57 6.90
CA ASN A 5 28.06 -7.83 5.49
C ASN A 5 26.72 -7.15 5.16
N ARG A 6 26.78 -5.96 4.55
CA ARG A 6 25.60 -5.33 3.96
C ARG A 6 25.23 -6.21 2.77
N LYS A 7 24.15 -6.98 2.90
CA LYS A 7 23.50 -7.59 1.73
C LYS A 7 23.15 -6.43 0.79
N ASN A 8 23.75 -6.41 -0.41
CA ASN A 8 23.35 -5.48 -1.47
C ASN A 8 21.94 -5.87 -1.92
N SER A 9 20.92 -5.25 -1.30
CA SER A 9 19.54 -5.43 -1.69
C SER A 9 19.18 -4.38 -2.74
N ILE A 10 18.79 -4.84 -3.93
CA ILE A 10 18.13 -4.00 -4.92
C ILE A 10 16.66 -3.88 -4.50
N ILE A 11 16.16 -2.65 -4.38
CA ILE A 11 14.78 -2.37 -4.00
C ILE A 11 14.12 -1.63 -5.17
N PHE A 12 13.12 -2.26 -5.77
CA PHE A 12 12.25 -1.62 -6.74
C PHE A 12 11.18 -0.84 -6.00
N ARG A 13 10.98 0.42 -6.40
CA ARG A 13 9.95 1.30 -5.83
C ARG A 13 9.09 1.84 -6.96
N ASP A 14 7.80 1.91 -6.70
CA ASP A 14 6.85 2.53 -7.61
C ASP A 14 6.70 4.01 -7.25
N THR A 15 7.13 4.88 -8.17
CA THR A 15 7.05 6.33 -8.04
C THR A 15 5.62 6.84 -8.01
N PHE A 16 4.65 6.10 -8.56
CA PHE A 16 3.24 6.48 -8.55
C PHE A 16 2.68 6.55 -7.12
N ASN A 17 3.19 5.72 -6.20
CA ASN A 17 2.83 5.78 -4.78
C ASN A 17 3.28 7.08 -4.09
N LEU A 18 4.25 7.80 -4.66
CA LEU A 18 4.75 9.08 -4.17
C LEU A 18 4.13 10.26 -4.92
N MET A 19 3.94 10.12 -6.23
CA MET A 19 3.39 11.14 -7.13
C MET A 19 2.24 10.52 -7.94
N PRO A 20 1.02 10.43 -7.38
CA PRO A 20 -0.10 9.70 -7.98
C PRO A 20 -0.77 10.52 -9.11
N MET A 21 -0.01 10.81 -10.16
CA MET A 21 -0.46 11.55 -11.34
C MET A 21 0.20 11.03 -12.61
N SER A 22 -0.35 11.42 -13.76
CA SER A 22 0.20 11.02 -15.07
C SER A 22 1.55 11.68 -15.34
N LEU A 23 2.40 11.03 -16.12
CA LEU A 23 3.71 11.58 -16.50
C LEU A 23 3.59 12.95 -17.19
N ALA A 24 2.59 13.12 -18.06
CA ALA A 24 2.30 14.39 -18.72
C ALA A 24 1.89 15.49 -17.73
N SER A 25 1.24 15.13 -16.62
CA SER A 25 0.85 16.07 -15.57
C SER A 25 2.03 16.47 -14.67
N LEU A 26 3.11 15.67 -14.59
CA LEU A 26 4.29 16.00 -13.78
C LEU A 26 5.05 17.20 -14.32
N VAL A 27 5.11 17.35 -15.65
CA VAL A 27 5.82 18.45 -16.32
C VAL A 27 5.32 19.82 -15.85
N PRO A 28 4.01 20.15 -15.95
CA PRO A 28 3.51 21.42 -15.43
C PRO A 28 3.48 21.47 -13.90
N SER A 29 3.34 20.33 -13.20
CA SER A 29 3.26 20.33 -11.72
C SER A 29 4.56 20.72 -11.05
N PHE A 30 5.71 20.38 -11.65
CA PHE A 30 7.05 20.67 -11.13
C PHE A 30 7.82 21.69 -11.98
N ASP A 31 7.14 22.38 -12.90
CA ASP A 31 7.74 23.35 -13.83
C ASP A 31 9.00 22.79 -14.54
N LEU A 32 8.90 21.55 -15.02
CA LEU A 32 10.03 20.84 -15.63
C LEU A 32 10.28 21.37 -17.04
N LYS A 33 11.53 21.73 -17.32
CA LYS A 33 12.00 22.12 -18.66
C LYS A 33 12.26 20.87 -19.50
N VAL A 34 11.20 20.24 -19.97
CA VAL A 34 11.29 19.08 -20.87
C VAL A 34 10.52 19.38 -22.16
N GLU A 35 10.98 18.84 -23.27
CA GLU A 35 10.31 18.98 -24.56
C GLU A 35 8.93 18.31 -24.55
N ASP A 36 7.97 18.97 -25.20
CA ASP A 36 6.62 18.45 -25.33
C ASP A 36 6.63 17.10 -26.07
N LYS A 37 5.87 16.17 -25.51
CA LYS A 37 5.82 14.79 -25.98
C LYS A 37 5.13 14.72 -27.35
N PRO A 38 5.80 14.23 -28.42
CA PRO A 38 5.13 13.98 -29.68
C PRO A 38 4.11 12.85 -29.54
N PHE A 39 3.13 12.81 -30.44
CA PHE A 39 2.16 11.72 -30.47
C PHE A 39 2.84 10.41 -30.89
N PHE A 40 2.56 9.33 -30.15
CA PHE A 40 3.16 8.01 -30.41
C PHE A 40 2.09 6.98 -30.82
N PRO A 41 2.31 6.19 -31.89
CA PRO A 41 1.35 5.21 -32.39
C PRO A 41 1.39 3.91 -31.56
N HIS A 42 0.73 3.91 -30.41
CA HIS A 42 0.74 2.79 -29.47
C HIS A 42 0.37 1.43 -30.08
N MET A 43 -0.62 1.36 -30.98
CA MET A 43 -1.05 0.08 -31.56
C MET A 43 -0.13 -0.40 -32.68
N ALA A 44 0.79 0.44 -33.16
CA ALA A 44 1.80 0.07 -34.13
C ALA A 44 3.00 -0.65 -33.47
N ASN A 45 3.10 -0.65 -32.14
CA ASN A 45 4.11 -1.39 -31.40
C ASN A 45 3.85 -2.91 -31.46
N ARG A 46 4.23 -3.54 -32.57
CA ARG A 46 4.07 -4.98 -32.82
C ARG A 46 5.34 -5.54 -33.47
N PRO A 47 5.69 -6.82 -33.20
CA PRO A 47 6.88 -7.46 -33.77
C PRO A 47 7.00 -7.36 -35.29
N GLU A 48 5.88 -7.34 -36.01
CA GLU A 48 5.86 -7.30 -37.46
C GLU A 48 6.35 -5.96 -38.04
N ASN A 49 6.31 -4.89 -37.22
CA ASN A 49 6.65 -3.53 -37.58
C ASN A 49 8.08 -3.12 -37.19
N TYR A 50 8.79 -3.93 -36.38
CA TYR A 50 10.17 -3.64 -35.98
C TYR A 50 11.12 -3.72 -37.19
N GLY A 51 12.11 -2.83 -37.23
CA GLY A 51 13.08 -2.72 -38.32
C GLY A 51 12.50 -2.27 -39.67
N LYS A 52 11.28 -1.73 -39.71
CA LYS A 52 10.60 -1.28 -40.94
C LYS A 52 10.10 0.15 -40.84
N GLU A 53 10.00 0.79 -41.99
CA GLU A 53 9.22 2.01 -42.16
C GLU A 53 7.73 1.67 -42.18
N ILE A 54 6.97 2.38 -41.35
CA ILE A 54 5.51 2.25 -41.29
C ILE A 54 4.82 3.60 -41.48
N TYR A 55 3.55 3.55 -41.85
CA TYR A 55 2.66 4.71 -41.94
C TYR A 55 1.47 4.51 -41.00
N PRO A 56 1.62 4.89 -39.71
CA PRO A 56 0.60 4.61 -38.71
C PRO A 56 -0.69 5.36 -39.02
N THR A 57 -1.81 4.65 -38.89
CA THR A 57 -3.15 5.21 -39.09
C THR A 57 -3.64 5.96 -37.84
N LYS A 58 -4.70 6.76 -37.95
CA LYS A 58 -5.33 7.42 -36.78
C LYS A 58 -5.72 6.45 -35.66
N ASN A 59 -6.09 5.21 -36.01
CA ASN A 59 -6.41 4.17 -35.04
C ASN A 59 -5.17 3.72 -34.26
N ASP A 60 -3.99 3.77 -34.87
CA ASP A 60 -2.75 3.36 -34.22
C ASP A 60 -2.34 4.28 -33.07
N TYR A 61 -2.78 5.54 -33.13
CA TYR A 61 -2.61 6.55 -32.08
C TYR A 61 -3.73 6.54 -31.03
N LEU A 62 -4.71 5.64 -31.14
CA LEU A 62 -5.91 5.62 -30.28
C LEU A 62 -6.70 6.95 -30.32
N ALA A 63 -6.76 7.59 -31.49
CA ALA A 63 -7.39 8.91 -31.66
C ALA A 63 -8.84 9.01 -31.13
N ASN A 64 -9.59 7.90 -31.20
CA ASN A 64 -10.96 7.85 -30.70
C ASN A 64 -11.07 7.90 -29.17
N GLY A 65 -10.02 7.49 -28.44
CA GLY A 65 -9.97 7.53 -26.98
C GLY A 65 -9.41 8.85 -26.42
N MET A 66 -8.96 9.78 -27.28
CA MET A 66 -8.43 11.07 -26.85
C MET A 66 -9.56 12.00 -26.40
N MET A 67 -9.29 12.80 -25.35
CA MET A 67 -10.18 13.89 -24.94
C MET A 67 -10.36 14.91 -26.09
N PRO A 68 -11.51 15.59 -26.19
CA PRO A 68 -11.85 16.43 -27.34
C PRO A 68 -10.78 17.46 -27.72
N GLU A 69 -10.16 18.09 -26.72
CA GLU A 69 -9.14 19.13 -26.92
C GLU A 69 -7.84 18.53 -27.48
N LYS A 70 -7.36 17.45 -26.86
CA LYS A 70 -6.19 16.70 -27.33
C LYS A 70 -6.41 16.09 -28.72
N ARG A 71 -7.63 15.66 -29.02
CA ARG A 71 -8.00 15.12 -30.35
C ARG A 71 -7.89 16.17 -31.45
N LYS A 72 -8.32 17.41 -31.20
CA LYS A 72 -8.16 18.51 -32.17
C LYS A 72 -6.69 18.80 -32.48
N MET A 73 -5.85 18.85 -31.45
CA MET A 73 -4.39 19.01 -31.62
C MET A 73 -3.79 17.85 -32.40
N PHE A 74 -4.21 16.62 -32.09
CA PHE A 74 -3.78 15.42 -32.80
C PHE A 74 -4.17 15.45 -34.28
N GLU A 75 -5.39 15.83 -34.63
CA GLU A 75 -5.84 15.85 -36.02
C GLU A 75 -5.02 16.81 -36.88
N VAL A 76 -4.72 18.02 -36.37
CA VAL A 76 -3.85 19.00 -37.06
C VAL A 76 -2.44 18.42 -37.26
N TRP A 77 -1.86 17.86 -36.19
CA TRP A 77 -0.53 17.26 -36.24
C TRP A 77 -0.49 16.06 -37.21
N TYR A 78 -1.50 15.19 -37.18
CA TYR A 78 -1.56 14.00 -38.01
C TYR A 78 -1.65 14.34 -39.50
N GLU A 79 -2.46 15.33 -39.89
CA GLU A 79 -2.56 15.73 -41.31
C GLU A 79 -1.22 16.24 -41.87
N GLN A 80 -0.36 16.82 -41.03
CA GLN A 80 0.98 17.26 -41.41
C GLN A 80 1.99 16.10 -41.50
N HIS A 81 1.82 15.03 -40.70
CA HIS A 81 2.81 13.96 -40.55
C HIS A 81 2.41 12.61 -41.17
N LYS A 82 1.16 12.46 -41.66
CA LYS A 82 0.62 11.19 -42.18
C LYS A 82 1.39 10.57 -43.36
N ASN A 83 2.11 11.38 -44.13
CA ASN A 83 2.88 10.96 -45.30
C ASN A 83 4.38 10.81 -45.00
N THR A 84 4.79 11.04 -43.75
CA THR A 84 6.18 10.89 -43.33
C THR A 84 6.42 9.45 -42.89
N PRO A 85 7.50 8.78 -43.36
CA PRO A 85 7.83 7.44 -42.88
C PRO A 85 8.13 7.48 -41.38
N PHE A 86 7.56 6.54 -40.64
CA PHE A 86 7.77 6.42 -39.20
C PHE A 86 8.64 5.20 -38.89
N PHE A 87 9.79 5.43 -38.27
CA PHE A 87 10.71 4.38 -37.81
C PHE A 87 10.41 4.07 -36.35
N LEU A 88 9.76 2.93 -36.12
CA LEU A 88 9.25 2.56 -34.81
C LEU A 88 10.35 2.39 -33.76
N ASP A 89 11.49 1.79 -34.13
CA ASP A 89 12.54 1.44 -33.19
C ASP A 89 13.22 2.69 -32.60
N GLU A 90 13.56 3.66 -33.45
CA GLU A 90 14.16 4.93 -33.05
C GLU A 90 13.16 5.79 -32.25
N ALA A 91 11.92 5.87 -32.73
CA ALA A 91 10.87 6.62 -32.05
C ALA A 91 10.55 6.02 -30.68
N LEU A 92 10.52 4.69 -30.55
CA LEU A 92 10.28 4.01 -29.27
C LEU A 92 11.43 4.26 -28.30
N ALA A 93 12.69 4.15 -28.75
CA ALA A 93 13.85 4.42 -27.93
C ALA A 93 13.88 5.88 -27.42
N SER A 94 13.60 6.84 -28.31
CA SER A 94 13.50 8.26 -27.95
C SER A 94 12.35 8.52 -26.97
N TYR A 95 11.17 7.94 -27.23
CA TYR A 95 10.00 8.05 -26.37
C TYR A 95 10.26 7.51 -24.96
N CYS A 96 10.83 6.31 -24.85
CA CYS A 96 11.15 5.71 -23.56
C CYS A 96 12.24 6.49 -22.81
N THR A 97 13.24 7.01 -23.52
CA THR A 97 14.30 7.85 -22.92
C THR A 97 13.69 9.11 -22.31
N ASN A 98 12.87 9.83 -23.09
CA ASN A 98 12.18 11.02 -22.62
C ASN A 98 11.29 10.72 -21.41
N ASP A 99 10.56 9.59 -21.41
CA ASP A 99 9.69 9.24 -20.30
C ASP A 99 10.46 9.01 -18.99
N VAL A 100 11.61 8.35 -19.08
CA VAL A 100 12.51 8.14 -17.93
C VAL A 100 13.12 9.46 -17.46
N GLU A 101 13.50 10.35 -18.38
CA GLU A 101 14.03 11.67 -18.06
C GLU A 101 12.99 12.55 -17.33
N ILE A 102 11.75 12.60 -17.83
CA ILE A 102 10.65 13.31 -17.17
C ILE A 102 10.43 12.75 -15.77
N LEU A 103 10.35 11.41 -15.64
CA LEU A 103 10.09 10.78 -14.35
C LEU A 103 11.22 11.06 -13.35
N MET A 104 12.47 11.00 -13.81
CA MET A 104 13.65 11.28 -12.99
C MET A 104 13.67 12.75 -12.55
N ALA A 105 13.44 13.70 -13.47
CA ALA A 105 13.41 15.12 -13.18
C ALA A 105 12.30 15.46 -12.16
N ALA A 106 11.09 14.92 -12.36
CA ALA A 106 9.97 15.06 -11.43
C ALA A 106 10.31 14.51 -10.05
N LEU A 107 10.91 13.32 -9.98
CA LEU A 107 11.26 12.68 -8.71
C LEU A 107 12.33 13.47 -7.94
N ILE A 108 13.30 14.06 -8.65
CA ILE A 108 14.33 14.93 -8.06
C ILE A 108 13.68 16.21 -7.52
N ALA A 109 12.80 16.85 -8.30
CA ALA A 109 12.07 18.05 -7.89
C ALA A 109 11.22 17.78 -6.65
N PHE A 110 10.37 16.74 -6.70
CA PHE A 110 9.54 16.31 -5.58
C PHE A 110 10.35 16.01 -4.32
N ARG A 111 11.45 15.24 -4.44
CA ARG A 111 12.32 14.94 -3.31
C ARG A 111 12.90 16.21 -2.70
N LYS A 112 13.37 17.15 -3.53
CA LYS A 112 13.95 18.42 -3.08
C LYS A 112 12.90 19.25 -2.34
N GLU A 113 11.75 19.49 -2.93
CA GLU A 113 10.67 20.27 -2.31
C GLU A 113 10.20 19.65 -0.99
N PHE A 114 9.95 18.35 -0.98
CA PHE A 114 9.53 17.66 0.23
C PHE A 114 10.60 17.74 1.32
N PHE A 115 11.87 17.53 0.96
CA PHE A 115 12.98 17.62 1.91
C PHE A 115 13.09 19.01 2.54
N GLU A 116 12.92 20.07 1.75
CA GLU A 116 12.93 21.46 2.23
C GLU A 116 11.73 21.79 3.12
N VAL A 117 10.51 21.43 2.71
CA VAL A 117 9.27 21.68 3.48
C VAL A 117 9.29 20.94 4.82
N THR A 118 9.93 19.78 4.86
CA THR A 118 9.98 18.95 6.07
C THR A 118 11.14 19.28 6.99
N LYS A 119 11.98 20.27 6.67
CA LYS A 119 13.01 20.78 7.58
C LYS A 119 12.37 21.23 8.89
N ARG A 120 13.14 21.05 9.96
CA ARG A 120 12.71 21.43 11.29
C ARG A 120 13.82 22.14 12.04
N ASN A 121 13.51 23.34 12.51
CA ASN A 121 14.40 24.11 13.36
C ASN A 121 14.15 23.86 14.84
N ASN A 122 15.15 24.17 15.65
CA ASN A 122 15.06 24.04 17.10
C ASN A 122 13.99 24.98 17.68
N GLY A 123 13.10 24.47 18.53
CA GLY A 123 12.05 25.25 19.20
C GLY A 123 10.65 25.27 18.53
N GLU A 124 10.47 24.60 17.40
CA GLU A 124 9.13 24.45 16.76
C GLU A 124 8.25 23.47 17.56
N ARG A 125 6.95 23.79 17.71
CA ARG A 125 5.97 23.11 18.60
C ARG A 125 5.60 21.69 18.16
N ALA A 126 6.52 20.72 18.28
CA ALA A 126 6.25 19.30 18.08
C ALA A 126 6.82 18.43 19.21
N ALA A 127 6.34 17.19 19.33
CA ALA A 127 6.59 16.26 20.43
C ALA A 127 8.05 15.77 20.52
N SER A 128 8.80 15.84 19.42
CA SER A 128 10.25 15.64 19.44
C SER A 128 10.93 16.98 19.69
N THR A 129 11.99 17.07 20.48
CA THR A 129 12.78 18.32 20.63
C THR A 129 13.98 18.38 19.69
N LYS A 130 14.21 17.34 18.88
CA LYS A 130 15.35 17.24 17.97
C LYS A 130 15.07 17.92 16.64
N GLU A 131 15.96 18.84 16.26
CA GLU A 131 16.04 19.36 14.89
C GLU A 131 16.39 18.24 13.91
N HIS A 132 15.94 18.38 12.67
CA HIS A 132 16.38 17.52 11.57
C HIS A 132 16.36 18.29 10.25
N GLY A 133 17.31 17.95 9.38
CA GLY A 133 17.54 18.65 8.12
C GLY A 133 16.52 18.38 7.01
N GLY A 134 15.36 17.78 7.31
CA GLY A 134 14.37 17.32 6.35
C GLY A 134 14.10 15.82 6.42
N ILE A 135 13.06 15.36 5.74
CA ILE A 135 12.69 13.95 5.57
C ILE A 135 12.98 13.56 4.13
N ASP A 136 13.83 12.56 3.93
CA ASP A 136 14.10 12.01 2.59
C ASP A 136 13.00 11.04 2.19
N VAL A 137 12.00 11.55 1.47
CA VAL A 137 10.82 10.78 1.05
C VAL A 137 11.16 9.50 0.28
N LEU A 138 12.25 9.48 -0.49
CA LEU A 138 12.68 8.30 -1.26
C LEU A 138 13.36 7.22 -0.41
N ARG A 139 13.78 7.55 0.82
CA ARG A 139 14.41 6.59 1.73
C ARG A 139 13.45 6.19 2.84
N GLU A 140 12.74 7.16 3.39
CA GLU A 140 12.00 7.05 4.65
C GLU A 140 10.51 6.72 4.47
N ALA A 141 9.98 6.82 3.25
CA ALA A 141 8.58 6.50 2.96
C ALA A 141 8.44 5.65 1.69
N MET A 142 7.41 4.80 1.65
CA MET A 142 7.01 4.04 0.46
C MET A 142 5.88 4.72 -0.30
N THR A 143 5.07 5.54 0.38
CA THR A 143 3.91 6.24 -0.17
C THR A 143 3.90 7.68 0.31
N ILE A 144 3.25 8.57 -0.44
CA ILE A 144 3.05 9.97 -0.04
C ILE A 144 2.32 10.08 1.31
N ALA A 145 1.33 9.23 1.55
CA ALA A 145 0.61 9.19 2.82
C ALA A 145 1.52 8.85 4.00
N SER A 146 2.42 7.88 3.83
CA SER A 146 3.43 7.54 4.84
C SER A 146 4.40 8.70 5.08
N ALA A 147 4.78 9.43 4.03
CA ALA A 147 5.65 10.59 4.12
C ALA A 147 4.97 11.75 4.89
N CYS A 148 3.73 12.08 4.53
CA CYS A 148 2.92 13.09 5.20
C CYS A 148 2.67 12.73 6.67
N MET A 149 2.36 11.48 6.97
CA MET A 149 2.18 11.01 8.35
C MET A 149 3.48 11.08 9.15
N ARG A 150 4.63 10.84 8.52
CA ARG A 150 5.93 11.03 9.17
C ARG A 150 6.15 12.51 9.46
N HIS A 151 5.99 13.38 8.46
CA HIS A 151 6.11 14.83 8.62
C HIS A 151 5.18 15.38 9.70
N PHE A 152 3.92 14.94 9.74
CA PHE A 152 2.97 15.30 10.78
C PHE A 152 3.49 14.91 12.17
N ARG A 153 3.93 13.67 12.36
CA ARG A 153 4.43 13.18 13.65
C ARG A 153 5.72 13.89 14.10
N THR A 154 6.59 14.29 13.18
CA THR A 154 7.89 14.88 13.50
C THR A 154 7.85 16.40 13.66
N ASN A 155 6.99 17.10 12.91
CA ASN A 155 6.98 18.57 12.85
C ASN A 155 5.72 19.20 13.47
N HIS A 156 4.60 18.48 13.54
CA HIS A 156 3.29 19.09 13.88
C HIS A 156 2.57 18.46 15.07
N LEU A 157 2.83 17.19 15.38
CA LEU A 157 2.20 16.50 16.50
C LEU A 157 2.76 17.04 17.82
N LYS A 158 1.90 17.63 18.64
CA LYS A 158 2.27 18.22 19.94
C LYS A 158 2.48 17.14 21.01
N GLU A 159 3.23 17.49 22.06
CA GLU A 159 3.35 16.64 23.25
C GLU A 159 1.97 16.39 23.88
N GLN A 160 1.83 15.23 24.55
CA GLN A 160 0.63 14.82 25.29
C GLN A 160 -0.66 14.71 24.45
N HIS A 161 -0.53 14.51 23.14
CA HIS A 161 -1.69 14.18 22.31
C HIS A 161 -2.07 12.71 22.46
N LEU A 162 -3.36 12.40 22.61
CA LEU A 162 -3.86 11.02 22.58
C LEU A 162 -3.43 10.38 21.25
N ALA A 163 -2.84 9.20 21.35
CA ALA A 163 -2.40 8.47 20.19
C ALA A 163 -3.64 8.06 19.35
N LEU A 164 -3.59 8.20 18.02
CA LEU A 164 -4.65 7.76 17.09
C LEU A 164 -4.90 6.26 17.18
N VAL A 165 -5.82 5.82 18.05
CA VAL A 165 -6.16 4.41 18.21
C VAL A 165 -6.63 3.88 16.85
N PRO A 166 -5.91 2.94 16.20
CA PRO A 166 -6.40 2.36 14.97
C PRO A 166 -7.70 1.59 15.27
N GLU A 167 -8.56 1.34 14.28
CA GLU A 167 -9.85 0.65 14.50
C GLU A 167 -9.72 -0.69 15.24
N ARG A 168 -8.54 -1.32 15.19
CA ARG A 168 -8.21 -2.59 15.86
C ARG A 168 -7.45 -2.43 17.19
N GLY A 169 -7.29 -1.23 17.71
CA GLY A 169 -6.51 -0.96 18.92
C GLY A 169 -5.00 -1.03 18.73
N TYR A 170 -4.24 -0.60 19.73
CA TYR A 170 -2.77 -0.64 19.73
C TYR A 170 -2.20 -2.02 19.98
N ASP A 171 -2.99 -2.87 20.62
CA ASP A 171 -2.60 -4.22 20.90
C ASP A 171 -2.93 -5.06 19.66
N LYS A 172 -1.93 -5.76 19.14
CA LYS A 172 -2.22 -7.06 18.55
C LYS A 172 -2.84 -7.85 19.69
N VAL A 173 -4.16 -7.90 19.76
CA VAL A 173 -4.85 -8.72 20.76
C VAL A 173 -4.67 -10.19 20.34
N ASP A 174 -3.44 -10.66 20.46
CA ASP A 174 -3.13 -12.09 20.56
C ASP A 174 -3.63 -12.46 21.97
N GLY A 175 -4.85 -13.00 22.08
CA GLY A 175 -5.41 -13.48 23.34
C GLY A 175 -6.76 -12.87 23.75
N ASN A 176 -7.70 -12.71 22.81
CA ASN A 176 -9.09 -12.39 23.15
C ASN A 176 -9.86 -13.65 23.57
N GLN A 177 -9.44 -14.24 24.70
CA GLN A 177 -10.11 -15.40 25.24
C GLN A 177 -11.40 -15.02 25.97
N SER A 178 -12.52 -15.65 25.62
CA SER A 178 -13.80 -15.32 26.26
C SER A 178 -13.83 -15.72 27.75
N LEU A 179 -14.52 -14.93 28.58
CA LEU A 179 -14.72 -15.29 30.00
C LEU A 179 -15.42 -16.64 30.17
N LEU A 180 -16.28 -17.01 29.22
CA LEU A 180 -16.92 -18.32 29.16
C LEU A 180 -15.88 -19.44 28.98
N ALA A 181 -14.96 -19.28 28.03
CA ALA A 181 -13.88 -20.23 27.77
C ALA A 181 -12.99 -20.41 28.99
N LEU A 182 -12.56 -19.30 29.63
CA LEU A 182 -11.76 -19.35 30.85
C LEU A 182 -12.44 -20.13 31.99
N ARG A 183 -13.73 -19.88 32.21
CA ARG A 183 -14.51 -20.61 33.23
C ARG A 183 -14.65 -22.09 32.88
N PHE A 184 -14.90 -22.39 31.60
CA PHE A 184 -15.00 -23.75 31.10
C PHE A 184 -13.67 -24.51 31.32
N PHE A 185 -12.53 -23.92 30.99
CA PHE A 185 -11.22 -24.56 31.17
C PHE A 185 -10.88 -24.80 32.64
N LYS A 186 -11.23 -23.86 33.53
CA LYS A 186 -11.08 -24.07 34.97
C LYS A 186 -11.90 -25.28 35.45
N TRP A 187 -13.18 -25.33 35.08
CA TRP A 187 -14.04 -26.46 35.42
C TRP A 187 -13.57 -27.78 34.80
N TYR A 188 -13.11 -27.74 33.55
CA TYR A 188 -12.61 -28.92 32.83
C TYR A 188 -11.38 -29.50 33.52
N SER A 189 -10.43 -28.62 33.86
CA SER A 189 -9.21 -28.98 34.61
C SER A 189 -9.56 -29.63 35.95
N GLU A 190 -10.48 -29.03 36.73
CA GLU A 190 -10.90 -29.56 38.03
C GLU A 190 -11.65 -30.90 37.92
N LYS A 191 -12.52 -31.05 36.92
CA LYS A 191 -13.37 -32.24 36.76
C LYS A 191 -12.59 -33.46 36.27
N PHE A 192 -11.66 -33.25 35.35
CA PHE A 192 -10.91 -34.34 34.71
C PHE A 192 -9.48 -34.49 35.27
N GLY A 193 -9.04 -33.59 36.15
CA GLY A 193 -7.70 -33.65 36.75
C GLY A 193 -6.58 -33.41 35.74
N VAL A 194 -6.83 -32.61 34.70
CA VAL A 194 -5.90 -32.33 33.59
C VAL A 194 -5.47 -30.87 33.57
N THR A 195 -4.34 -30.57 32.96
CA THR A 195 -3.82 -29.21 32.82
C THR A 195 -4.25 -28.63 31.47
N VAL A 196 -5.01 -27.52 31.51
CA VAL A 196 -5.42 -26.82 30.29
C VAL A 196 -4.61 -25.55 30.13
N GLN A 197 -3.72 -25.53 29.13
CA GLN A 197 -2.99 -24.34 28.71
C GLN A 197 -3.94 -23.36 27.99
N ASN A 198 -3.94 -22.10 28.41
CA ASN A 198 -4.79 -21.01 27.90
C ASN A 198 -4.06 -19.65 28.01
N VAL A 199 -4.73 -18.52 27.76
CA VAL A 199 -4.10 -17.18 27.76
C VAL A 199 -3.44 -16.81 29.10
N ASN A 200 -3.93 -17.35 30.22
CA ASN A 200 -3.42 -17.09 31.57
C ASN A 200 -2.28 -18.03 31.99
N SER A 201 -1.87 -18.95 31.12
CA SER A 201 -0.72 -19.83 31.37
C SER A 201 0.60 -19.11 31.08
N ASP A 202 1.69 -19.47 31.75
CA ASP A 202 3.00 -18.81 31.57
C ASP A 202 3.53 -18.83 30.11
N GLY A 203 3.03 -19.76 29.29
CA GLY A 203 3.33 -19.87 27.86
C GLY A 203 2.27 -19.28 26.91
N GLY A 204 1.23 -18.63 27.44
CA GLY A 204 0.07 -18.15 26.68
C GLY A 204 -0.72 -19.27 25.99
N GLU A 205 -1.55 -18.90 25.02
CA GLU A 205 -2.31 -19.85 24.20
C GLU A 205 -1.40 -20.71 23.30
N LYS A 206 -1.77 -21.98 23.14
CA LYS A 206 -0.99 -22.92 22.34
C LYS A 206 -1.17 -22.60 20.86
N ARG A 207 -0.06 -22.41 20.14
CA ARG A 207 -0.05 -22.30 18.67
C ARG A 207 0.32 -23.63 18.01
N ILE A 208 -0.50 -24.05 17.04
CA ILE A 208 -0.26 -25.22 16.19
C ILE A 208 -0.31 -24.76 14.73
N GLY A 209 0.86 -24.74 14.08
CA GLY A 209 1.00 -24.17 12.75
C GLY A 209 0.60 -22.70 12.72
N ASN A 210 -0.39 -22.37 11.89
CA ASN A 210 -0.94 -21.00 11.77
C ASN A 210 -2.10 -20.71 12.73
N TYR A 211 -2.56 -21.71 13.50
CA TYR A 211 -3.72 -21.59 14.38
C TYR A 211 -3.28 -21.39 15.83
N GLN A 212 -4.09 -20.63 16.57
CA GLN A 212 -3.95 -20.39 18.01
C GLN A 212 -5.21 -20.94 18.67
N LEU A 213 -5.04 -21.86 19.61
CA LEU A 213 -6.14 -22.58 20.24
C LEU A 213 -6.59 -21.86 21.51
N ASP A 214 -7.91 -21.84 21.76
CA ASP A 214 -8.47 -21.36 23.02
C ASP A 214 -7.91 -22.17 24.21
N GLY A 215 -7.98 -23.50 24.16
CA GLY A 215 -7.49 -24.37 25.23
C GLY A 215 -6.70 -25.56 24.70
N TRP A 216 -5.64 -25.93 25.41
CA TRP A 216 -4.81 -27.09 25.07
C TRP A 216 -4.65 -28.00 26.27
N VAL A 217 -5.14 -29.24 26.16
CA VAL A 217 -5.00 -30.25 27.21
C VAL A 217 -3.64 -30.90 27.05
N VAL A 218 -2.74 -30.64 28.00
CA VAL A 218 -1.32 -30.99 27.88
C VAL A 218 -1.10 -32.49 27.86
N GLU A 219 -1.81 -33.20 28.74
CA GLU A 219 -1.65 -34.64 28.96
C GLU A 219 -2.19 -35.48 27.80
N GLU A 220 -3.28 -35.03 27.17
CA GLU A 220 -4.02 -35.77 26.16
C GLU A 220 -3.74 -35.31 24.72
N ASN A 221 -2.92 -34.25 24.56
CA ASN A 221 -2.45 -33.75 23.26
C ASN A 221 -3.57 -33.38 22.27
N TYR A 222 -4.67 -32.80 22.77
CA TYR A 222 -5.74 -32.24 21.92
C TYR A 222 -6.15 -30.82 22.33
N GLY A 223 -6.66 -30.08 21.35
CA GLY A 223 -7.15 -28.72 21.49
C GLY A 223 -8.66 -28.67 21.75
N ILE A 224 -9.08 -27.67 22.52
CA ILE A 224 -10.49 -27.34 22.74
C ILE A 224 -10.73 -25.91 22.24
N GLU A 225 -11.73 -25.75 21.39
CA GLU A 225 -12.22 -24.45 20.90
C GLU A 225 -13.59 -24.14 21.52
N VAL A 226 -13.75 -22.94 22.08
CA VAL A 226 -14.99 -22.52 22.74
C VAL A 226 -15.69 -21.49 21.87
N ASN A 227 -16.50 -22.01 20.95
CA ASN A 227 -17.32 -21.21 20.05
C ASN A 227 -18.48 -20.54 20.81
N GLY A 228 -18.38 -19.23 21.04
CA GLY A 228 -19.44 -18.44 21.68
C GLY A 228 -20.75 -18.38 20.88
N CYS A 229 -21.78 -17.80 21.51
CA CYS A 229 -23.15 -17.72 20.97
C CYS A 229 -23.28 -17.22 19.52
N VAL A 230 -22.34 -16.37 19.08
CA VAL A 230 -22.31 -15.81 17.73
C VAL A 230 -21.99 -16.88 16.67
N TRP A 231 -21.21 -17.90 17.02
CA TRP A 231 -20.79 -18.95 16.09
C TRP A 231 -21.85 -20.02 15.85
N HIS A 232 -22.76 -20.19 16.80
CA HIS A 232 -23.81 -21.22 16.74
C HIS A 232 -25.23 -20.65 16.67
N GLY A 233 -25.39 -19.33 16.49
CA GLY A 233 -26.72 -18.77 16.26
C GLY A 233 -27.62 -18.81 17.49
N CYS A 234 -27.18 -18.38 18.67
CA CYS A 234 -28.04 -18.43 19.87
C CYS A 234 -29.27 -17.51 19.75
N PRO A 235 -30.52 -18.03 19.67
CA PRO A 235 -31.72 -17.20 19.48
C PRO A 235 -32.01 -16.25 20.65
N LYS A 236 -31.47 -16.56 21.84
CA LYS A 236 -31.60 -15.72 23.04
C LYS A 236 -30.67 -14.51 23.02
N CYS A 237 -29.46 -14.67 22.45
CA CYS A 237 -28.46 -13.60 22.38
C CYS A 237 -28.58 -12.78 21.09
N PHE A 238 -29.07 -13.41 20.02
CA PHE A 238 -29.25 -12.82 18.69
C PHE A 238 -30.69 -13.11 18.21
N PRO A 239 -31.68 -12.33 18.69
CA PRO A 239 -33.09 -12.59 18.42
C PRO A 239 -33.54 -12.15 17.01
N CYS A 240 -32.70 -11.47 16.25
CA CYS A 240 -33.00 -11.00 14.90
C CYS A 240 -32.48 -11.99 13.85
N GLY A 241 -33.37 -12.57 13.04
CA GLY A 241 -33.04 -13.59 12.03
C GLY A 241 -32.24 -13.10 10.82
N ASN A 242 -32.04 -11.78 10.71
CA ASN A 242 -31.31 -11.17 9.59
C ASN A 242 -29.80 -10.98 9.86
N ASP A 243 -29.31 -11.33 11.04
CA ASP A 243 -27.89 -11.21 11.36
C ASP A 243 -27.09 -12.34 10.67
N LEU A 244 -26.12 -11.95 9.83
CA LEU A 244 -25.19 -12.89 9.20
C LEU A 244 -24.13 -13.30 10.22
N MET A 245 -24.10 -14.58 10.58
CA MET A 245 -23.17 -15.09 11.58
C MET A 245 -21.76 -15.31 10.98
N PRO A 246 -20.69 -15.32 11.81
CA PRO A 246 -19.31 -15.59 11.38
C PRO A 246 -19.11 -16.94 10.68
N ASN A 247 -20.03 -17.88 10.88
CA ASN A 247 -20.06 -19.17 10.18
C ASN A 247 -20.70 -19.10 8.77
N GLY A 248 -21.09 -17.90 8.31
CA GLY A 248 -21.69 -17.66 7.00
C GLY A 248 -23.18 -18.01 6.90
N LYS A 249 -23.84 -18.39 8.00
CA LYS A 249 -25.27 -18.73 8.03
C LYS A 249 -26.08 -17.57 8.59
N LEU A 250 -27.30 -17.41 8.06
CA LEU A 250 -28.33 -16.63 8.71
C LEU A 250 -28.90 -17.44 9.88
N LEU A 251 -29.39 -16.75 10.90
CA LEU A 251 -30.16 -17.36 11.97
C LEU A 251 -31.50 -17.84 11.41
N ASP A 252 -31.62 -19.15 11.17
CA ASP A 252 -32.92 -19.78 10.95
C ASP A 252 -33.68 -19.75 12.30
N ILE A 253 -34.63 -18.80 12.44
CA ILE A 253 -35.57 -18.75 13.56
C ILE A 253 -36.76 -19.67 13.28
#